data_AF-A0AAN5I0X6-F1
#
_entry.id   AF-A0AAN5I0X6-F1
#
_cell.length_a   1.000
_cell.length_b   1.000
_cell.length_c   1.000
_cell.angle_alpha   90.00
_cell.angle_beta   90.00
_cell.angle_gamma   90.00
#
_symmetry.space_group_name_H-M   'P 1'
#
loop_
_entity.id
_entity.type
_entity.pdbx_description
1 polymer ?
#
loop_
_entity_poly.entity_id
_entity_poly.type
_entity_poly.pdbx_seq_one_letter_code
_entity_poly.pdbx_strand_id
1 'polypeptide(L)'
;SLELFHSLFLSPMRFLPFFLLLVAFLHAKKARKQVTTTTPSPPTTPNMPEFLTHASDSAKKEYVDIATNDNIVKATKEKALLSWAQRNGEPLLSAYTNYTADVQSQKKQKDARMQEIVLLLSDSAQKADASIRIIANDDSLTPKQESDQIAKQFRKIKPSVRKELMTAMESASAIEE
;
A
#
# COMPACT_ATOMS: atom_id res chain seq x y z
N SER A 1 -20.88 8.09 36.29
CA SER A 1 -21.23 8.15 34.87
C SER A 1 -20.15 8.92 34.11
N LEU A 2 -19.23 8.20 33.49
CA LEU A 2 -18.18 8.72 32.61
C LEU A 2 -18.01 7.72 31.46
N GLU A 3 -19.12 7.48 30.76
CA GLU A 3 -19.20 6.70 29.54
C GLU A 3 -18.99 7.65 28.35
N LEU A 4 -18.40 7.15 27.25
CA LEU A 4 -18.41 7.72 25.89
C LEU A 4 -17.29 8.67 25.42
N PHE A 5 -16.00 8.34 25.60
CA PHE A 5 -14.94 8.99 24.78
C PHE A 5 -13.78 8.09 24.32
N HIS A 6 -13.91 6.75 24.39
CA HIS A 6 -12.84 5.82 23.98
C HIS A 6 -13.12 5.02 22.69
N SER A 7 -14.10 5.41 21.85
CA SER A 7 -14.56 4.55 20.74
C SER A 7 -14.52 5.17 19.34
N LEU A 8 -13.61 6.10 19.07
CA LEU A 8 -13.32 6.60 17.73
C LEU A 8 -11.81 6.82 17.65
N PHE A 9 -11.17 6.50 16.53
CA PHE A 9 -9.71 6.43 16.35
C PHE A 9 -9.05 5.17 16.89
N LEU A 10 -9.19 4.07 16.14
CA LEU A 10 -8.08 3.20 15.73
C LEU A 10 -8.69 2.08 14.86
N SER A 11 -9.18 2.43 13.67
CA SER A 11 -9.23 1.39 12.63
C SER A 11 -7.79 1.14 12.19
N PRO A 12 -7.33 -0.13 12.09
CA PRO A 12 -6.00 -0.41 11.57
C PRO A 12 -5.85 0.25 10.18
N MET A 13 -4.75 0.95 10.00
CA MET A 13 -4.38 1.68 8.78
C MET A 13 -4.06 0.67 7.68
N ARG A 14 -5.11 0.19 7.01
CA ARG A 14 -5.07 -0.77 5.90
C ARG A 14 -4.00 -0.41 4.84
N PHE A 15 -2.79 -0.95 5.00
CA PHE A 15 -1.68 -0.72 4.09
C PHE A 15 -1.91 -1.47 2.76
N LEU A 16 -1.76 -0.71 1.67
CA LEU A 16 -1.67 -1.08 0.25
C LEU A 16 -2.92 -1.66 -0.44
N PRO A 17 -3.47 -0.99 -1.49
CA PRO A 17 -4.35 -1.67 -2.43
C PRO A 17 -3.59 -2.84 -3.07
N PHE A 18 -4.27 -3.98 -3.18
CA PHE A 18 -3.91 -5.22 -3.87
C PHE A 18 -3.12 -5.04 -5.19
N PHE A 19 -3.34 -3.89 -5.85
CA PHE A 19 -2.65 -3.45 -7.05
C PHE A 19 -1.12 -3.30 -6.92
N LEU A 20 -0.60 -2.71 -5.84
CA LEU A 20 0.82 -2.34 -5.80
C LEU A 20 1.75 -3.54 -5.57
N LEU A 21 1.32 -4.58 -4.87
CA LEU A 21 2.22 -5.68 -4.51
C LEU A 21 2.49 -6.62 -5.70
N LEU A 22 1.47 -6.94 -6.50
CA LEU A 22 1.65 -7.76 -7.71
C LEU A 22 2.27 -6.95 -8.86
N VAL A 23 1.84 -5.70 -9.07
CA VAL A 23 2.37 -4.83 -10.13
C VAL A 23 3.81 -4.40 -9.82
N ALA A 24 4.17 -4.11 -8.56
CA ALA A 24 5.57 -3.87 -8.20
C ALA A 24 6.43 -5.12 -8.35
N PHE A 25 5.93 -6.31 -8.00
CA PHE A 25 6.67 -7.56 -8.20
C PHE A 25 6.89 -7.89 -9.69
N LEU A 26 5.93 -7.53 -10.55
CA LEU A 26 6.04 -7.71 -12.01
C LEU A 26 6.91 -6.63 -12.68
N HIS A 27 6.85 -5.38 -12.23
CA HIS A 27 7.65 -4.27 -12.78
C HIS A 27 9.11 -4.26 -12.26
N ALA A 28 9.37 -4.76 -11.04
CA ALA A 28 10.72 -4.88 -10.50
C ALA A 28 11.62 -5.81 -11.33
N LYS A 29 11.05 -6.71 -12.16
CA LYS A 29 11.82 -7.53 -13.09
C LYS A 29 12.18 -6.83 -14.40
N LYS A 30 11.50 -5.73 -14.77
CA LYS A 30 11.67 -5.05 -16.07
C LYS A 30 12.51 -3.78 -16.00
N ALA A 31 12.65 -3.16 -14.82
CA ALA A 31 13.45 -1.96 -14.63
C ALA A 31 14.92 -2.27 -14.28
N ARG A 32 15.63 -2.98 -15.16
CA ARG A 32 17.10 -2.91 -15.21
C ARG A 32 17.45 -2.31 -16.57
N LYS A 33 17.95 -1.07 -16.53
CA LYS A 33 18.29 -0.17 -17.64
C LYS A 33 17.15 0.77 -18.03
N GLN A 34 17.16 1.99 -17.49
CA GLN A 34 17.42 3.19 -18.30
C GLN A 34 17.98 4.29 -17.39
N VAL A 35 19.20 4.71 -17.74
CA VAL A 35 19.85 5.96 -17.36
C VAL A 35 19.52 6.94 -18.48
N THR A 36 19.03 8.14 -18.17
CA THR A 36 19.26 9.34 -19.00
C THR A 36 19.22 10.61 -18.13
N THR A 37 20.16 11.48 -18.44
CA THR A 37 20.67 12.68 -17.75
C THR A 37 19.93 13.97 -18.16
N THR A 38 19.91 15.02 -17.32
CA THR A 38 20.41 16.43 -17.57
C THR A 38 19.93 17.48 -16.52
N THR A 39 20.89 18.23 -15.94
CA THR A 39 20.83 19.51 -15.16
C THR A 39 20.53 19.48 -13.63
N PRO A 40 21.31 20.18 -12.77
CA PRO A 40 21.39 19.90 -11.34
C PRO A 40 20.41 20.75 -10.51
N SER A 41 19.33 20.12 -10.08
CA SER A 41 18.53 20.56 -8.94
C SER A 41 18.92 19.73 -7.71
N PRO A 42 18.77 20.26 -6.48
CA PRO A 42 19.07 19.53 -5.25
C PRO A 42 18.31 18.20 -5.25
N PRO A 43 18.85 17.12 -4.67
CA PRO A 43 18.30 15.77 -4.83
C PRO A 43 16.89 15.67 -4.25
N THR A 44 15.87 15.93 -5.08
CA THR A 44 14.50 15.52 -4.82
C THR A 44 14.48 14.01 -4.98
N THR A 45 14.59 13.28 -3.88
CA THR A 45 14.37 11.83 -3.86
C THR A 45 12.94 11.56 -4.33
N PRO A 46 12.75 10.95 -5.51
CA PRO A 46 11.42 10.54 -5.96
C PRO A 46 10.89 9.52 -4.95
N ASN A 47 9.64 9.65 -4.50
CA ASN A 47 8.92 8.79 -3.53
C ASN A 47 8.83 9.26 -2.07
N MET A 48 9.10 10.53 -1.74
CA MET A 48 8.80 11.04 -0.41
C MET A 48 7.40 11.71 -0.37
N PRO A 49 6.49 11.29 0.52
CA PRO A 49 5.20 11.97 0.70
C PRO A 49 5.32 13.48 0.90
N GLU A 50 4.43 14.25 0.29
CA GLU A 50 4.47 15.71 0.33
C GLU A 50 4.43 16.28 1.75
N PHE A 51 3.71 15.62 2.67
CA PHE A 51 3.62 16.05 4.07
C PHE A 51 4.97 16.08 4.80
N LEU A 52 6.00 15.40 4.28
CA LEU A 52 7.35 15.40 4.84
C LEU A 52 8.21 16.57 4.38
N THR A 53 7.77 17.39 3.43
CA THR A 53 8.55 18.53 2.90
C THR A 53 9.09 19.44 4.00
N HIS A 54 8.25 19.73 5.01
CA HIS A 54 8.56 20.59 6.15
C HIS A 54 9.17 19.86 7.36
N ALA A 55 9.32 18.54 7.30
CA ALA A 55 9.96 17.78 8.38
C ALA A 55 11.49 17.98 8.38
N SER A 56 12.10 17.88 9.55
CA SER A 56 13.57 17.86 9.66
C SER A 56 14.16 16.64 8.93
N ASP A 57 15.42 16.71 8.55
CA ASP A 57 16.10 15.59 7.89
C ASP A 57 16.15 14.33 8.77
N SER A 58 16.29 14.51 10.09
CA SER A 58 16.21 13.41 11.05
C SER A 58 14.82 12.77 11.07
N ALA A 59 13.75 13.57 11.06
CA ALA A 59 12.38 13.07 11.04
C ALA A 59 12.05 12.37 9.72
N LYS A 60 12.50 12.90 8.58
CA LYS A 60 12.39 12.25 7.26
C LYS A 60 13.09 10.90 7.24
N LYS A 61 14.32 10.83 7.77
CA LYS A 61 15.08 9.58 7.84
C LYS A 61 14.37 8.53 8.70
N GLU A 62 13.89 8.92 9.88
CA GLU A 62 13.19 8.01 10.78
C GLU A 62 11.89 7.49 10.15
N TYR A 63 11.13 8.36 9.47
CA TYR A 63 9.95 7.96 8.71
C TYR A 63 10.30 6.89 7.68
N VAL A 64 11.33 7.12 6.85
CA VAL A 64 11.76 6.17 5.81
C VAL A 64 12.17 4.84 6.45
N ASP A 65 12.99 4.87 7.49
CA ASP A 65 13.48 3.67 8.17
C ASP A 65 12.31 2.81 8.73
N ILE A 66 11.25 3.43 9.24
CA ILE A 66 10.04 2.72 9.70
C ILE A 66 9.21 2.23 8.49
N ALA A 67 8.94 3.11 7.53
CA ALA A 67 8.04 2.86 6.40
C ALA A 67 8.55 1.73 5.49
N THR A 68 9.85 1.67 5.23
CA THR A 68 10.46 0.68 4.32
C THR A 68 10.90 -0.62 5.01
N ASN A 69 10.62 -0.77 6.32
CA ASN A 69 10.99 -1.99 7.03
C ASN A 69 10.02 -3.14 6.70
N ASP A 70 10.44 -4.09 5.90
CA ASP A 70 9.61 -5.24 5.49
C ASP A 70 9.56 -6.38 6.49
N ASN A 71 10.28 -6.26 7.62
CA ASN A 71 10.36 -7.29 8.65
C ASN A 71 9.47 -7.00 9.86
N ILE A 72 8.80 -5.85 9.91
CA ILE A 72 7.82 -5.52 10.94
C ILE A 72 6.40 -5.78 10.44
N VAL A 73 5.56 -6.29 11.34
CA VAL A 73 4.15 -6.55 11.08
C VAL A 73 3.45 -5.23 10.71
N LYS A 74 2.53 -5.25 9.74
CA LYS A 74 1.84 -4.05 9.25
C LYS A 74 1.19 -3.24 10.38
N ALA A 75 0.40 -3.89 11.24
CA ALA A 75 -0.21 -3.22 12.39
C ALA A 75 0.83 -2.56 13.33
N THR A 76 2.01 -3.16 13.48
CA THR A 76 3.11 -2.60 14.29
C THR A 76 3.76 -1.40 13.59
N LYS A 77 3.95 -1.48 12.26
CA LYS A 77 4.47 -0.36 11.44
C LYS A 77 3.57 0.87 11.55
N GLU A 78 2.27 0.68 11.45
CA GLU A 78 1.28 1.75 11.56
C GLU A 78 1.35 2.46 12.92
N LYS A 79 1.41 1.69 14.00
CA LYS A 79 1.58 2.22 15.35
C LYS A 79 2.91 2.98 15.49
N ALA A 80 3.99 2.46 14.93
CA ALA A 80 5.30 3.09 14.96
C ALA A 80 5.30 4.44 14.20
N LEU A 81 4.67 4.51 13.02
CA LEU A 81 4.54 5.74 12.24
C LEU A 81 3.63 6.77 12.93
N LEU A 82 2.51 6.35 13.54
CA LEU A 82 1.68 7.25 14.33
C LEU A 82 2.45 7.80 15.54
N SER A 83 3.18 6.93 16.24
CA SER A 83 3.99 7.34 17.40
C SER A 83 5.12 8.28 16.97
N TRP A 84 5.74 8.05 15.81
CA TRP A 84 6.71 8.94 15.20
C TRP A 84 6.11 10.32 14.92
N ALA A 85 4.94 10.38 14.31
CA ALA A 85 4.26 11.65 14.01
C ALA A 85 3.92 12.41 15.31
N GLN A 86 3.43 11.71 16.34
CA GLN A 86 3.13 12.29 17.65
C GLN A 86 4.38 12.88 18.33
N ARG A 87 5.53 12.19 18.28
CA ARG A 87 6.79 12.69 18.86
C ARG A 87 7.31 13.95 18.18
N ASN A 88 7.05 14.11 16.89
CA ASN A 88 7.44 15.30 16.13
C ASN A 88 6.45 16.46 16.29
N GLY A 89 5.28 16.21 16.89
CA GLY A 89 4.29 17.25 17.22
C GLY A 89 3.57 17.85 16.02
N GLU A 90 2.85 18.94 16.27
CA GLU A 90 2.22 19.74 15.22
C GLU A 90 3.25 20.66 14.53
N PRO A 91 3.11 20.94 13.22
CA PRO A 91 2.00 20.53 12.33
C PRO A 91 2.15 19.14 11.70
N LEU A 92 3.22 18.39 12.02
CA LEU A 92 3.55 17.14 11.34
C LEU A 92 2.56 16.02 11.64
N LEU A 93 2.03 15.97 12.87
CA LEU A 93 0.99 15.03 13.26
C LEU A 93 -0.29 15.21 12.44
N SER A 94 -0.78 16.44 12.31
CA SER A 94 -1.94 16.72 11.46
C SER A 94 -1.68 16.36 10.00
N ALA A 95 -0.52 16.74 9.47
CA ALA A 95 -0.15 16.46 8.08
C ALA A 95 -0.05 14.94 7.79
N TYR A 96 0.54 14.16 8.71
CA TYR A 96 0.58 12.70 8.64
C TYR A 96 -0.83 12.09 8.69
N THR A 97 -1.68 12.58 9.60
CA THR A 97 -3.06 12.10 9.74
C THR A 97 -3.86 12.33 8.45
N ASN A 98 -3.77 13.53 7.86
CA ASN A 98 -4.42 13.85 6.60
C ASN A 98 -3.89 12.97 5.45
N TYR A 99 -2.57 12.81 5.35
CA TYR A 99 -1.96 11.92 4.36
C TYR A 99 -2.49 10.48 4.48
N THR A 100 -2.57 9.94 5.70
CA THR A 100 -3.05 8.56 5.89
C THR A 100 -4.54 8.39 5.57
N ALA A 101 -5.35 9.41 5.85
CA ALA A 101 -6.77 9.43 5.49
C ALA A 101 -6.96 9.47 3.98
N ASP A 102 -6.16 10.27 3.27
CA ASP A 102 -6.18 10.34 1.81
C ASP A 102 -5.75 9.01 1.17
N VAL A 103 -4.63 8.44 1.62
CA VAL A 103 -4.17 7.11 1.18
C VAL A 103 -5.27 6.05 1.39
N GLN A 104 -5.96 6.09 2.53
CA GLN A 104 -7.06 5.17 2.80
C GLN A 104 -8.26 5.40 1.87
N SER A 105 -8.58 6.66 1.56
CA SER A 105 -9.65 7.02 0.63
C SER A 105 -9.35 6.52 -0.78
N GLN A 106 -8.15 6.81 -1.30
CA GLN A 106 -7.69 6.35 -2.60
C GLN A 106 -7.69 4.82 -2.69
N LYS A 107 -7.25 4.14 -1.61
CA LYS A 107 -7.31 2.67 -1.53
C LYS A 107 -8.74 2.15 -1.66
N LYS A 108 -9.69 2.72 -0.90
CA LYS A 108 -11.10 2.30 -0.97
C LYS A 108 -11.69 2.48 -2.36
N GLN A 109 -11.38 3.60 -3.02
CA GLN A 109 -11.83 3.87 -4.39
C GLN A 109 -11.27 2.85 -5.39
N LYS A 110 -9.97 2.56 -5.32
CA LYS A 110 -9.33 1.53 -6.15
C LYS A 110 -9.92 0.15 -5.88
N ASP A 111 -10.11 -0.22 -4.61
CA ASP A 111 -10.68 -1.51 -4.21
C ASP A 111 -12.11 -1.68 -4.72
N ALA A 112 -12.93 -0.61 -4.70
CA ALA A 112 -14.28 -0.59 -5.21
C ALA A 112 -14.33 -0.78 -6.74
N ARG A 113 -13.51 -0.01 -7.49
CA ARG A 113 -13.41 -0.17 -8.95
C ARG A 113 -12.97 -1.58 -9.33
N MET A 114 -11.99 -2.13 -8.62
CA MET A 114 -11.56 -3.50 -8.87
C MET A 114 -12.67 -4.51 -8.55
N GLN A 115 -13.47 -4.28 -7.50
CA GLN A 115 -14.60 -5.14 -7.18
C GLN A 115 -15.60 -5.20 -8.34
N GLU A 116 -15.90 -4.07 -8.97
CA GLU A 116 -16.78 -3.99 -10.15
C GLU A 116 -16.25 -4.83 -11.32
N ILE A 117 -14.95 -4.73 -11.60
CA ILE A 117 -14.31 -5.51 -12.67
C ILE A 117 -14.27 -7.01 -12.32
N VAL A 118 -13.97 -7.36 -11.06
CA VAL A 118 -13.93 -8.76 -10.60
C VAL A 118 -15.29 -9.45 -10.80
N LEU A 119 -16.40 -8.73 -10.61
CA LEU A 119 -17.74 -9.27 -10.83
C LEU A 119 -18.01 -9.68 -12.29
N LEU A 120 -17.23 -9.15 -13.25
CA LEU A 120 -17.34 -9.51 -14.67
C LEU A 120 -16.50 -10.75 -15.04
N LEU A 121 -15.68 -11.25 -14.11
CA LEU A 121 -14.80 -12.39 -14.34
C LEU A 121 -15.51 -13.72 -14.05
N SER A 122 -14.90 -14.81 -14.49
CA SER A 122 -15.33 -16.16 -14.17
C SER A 122 -15.41 -16.41 -12.66
N ASP A 123 -16.31 -17.29 -12.22
CA ASP A 123 -16.41 -17.70 -10.80
C ASP A 123 -15.07 -18.15 -10.22
N SER A 124 -14.23 -18.76 -11.04
CA SER A 124 -12.91 -19.20 -10.64
C SER A 124 -11.93 -18.04 -10.40
N ALA A 125 -12.02 -16.97 -11.20
CA ALA A 125 -11.28 -15.74 -11.01
C ALA A 125 -11.78 -14.95 -9.80
N GLN A 126 -13.11 -14.87 -9.61
CA GLN A 126 -13.69 -14.24 -8.42
C GLN A 126 -13.24 -14.91 -7.12
N LYS A 127 -13.28 -16.25 -7.06
CA LYS A 127 -12.79 -17.02 -5.90
C LYS A 127 -11.28 -16.83 -5.68
N ALA A 128 -10.52 -16.78 -6.77
CA ALA A 128 -9.09 -16.54 -6.72
C ALA A 128 -8.77 -15.14 -6.16
N ASP A 129 -9.42 -14.10 -6.65
CA ASP A 129 -9.32 -12.72 -6.14
C ASP A 129 -9.64 -12.65 -4.65
N ALA A 130 -10.80 -13.19 -4.24
CA ALA A 130 -11.21 -13.23 -2.83
C ALA A 130 -10.16 -13.90 -1.93
N SER A 131 -9.57 -15.03 -2.39
CA SER A 131 -8.54 -15.73 -1.62
C SER A 131 -7.26 -14.90 -1.44
N ILE A 132 -6.90 -14.07 -2.43
CA ILE A 132 -5.73 -13.20 -2.31
C ILE A 132 -6.04 -11.98 -1.44
N ARG A 133 -7.26 -11.42 -1.54
CA ARG A 133 -7.70 -10.31 -0.66
C ARG A 133 -7.69 -10.68 0.81
N ILE A 134 -7.98 -11.93 1.18
CA ILE A 134 -7.87 -12.39 2.57
C ILE A 134 -6.43 -12.21 3.08
N ILE A 135 -5.44 -12.58 2.27
CA ILE A 135 -4.01 -12.44 2.62
C ILE A 135 -3.60 -10.97 2.69
N ALA A 136 -3.99 -10.18 1.68
CA ALA A 136 -3.65 -8.75 1.61
C ALA A 136 -4.25 -7.93 2.77
N ASN A 137 -5.39 -8.36 3.32
CA ASN A 137 -6.04 -7.71 4.45
C ASN A 137 -5.62 -8.28 5.82
N ASP A 138 -4.64 -9.19 5.87
CA ASP A 138 -4.12 -9.72 7.13
C ASP A 138 -3.05 -8.78 7.71
N ASP A 139 -3.44 -8.02 8.73
CA ASP A 139 -2.57 -7.05 9.40
C ASP A 139 -1.55 -7.69 10.36
N SER A 140 -1.65 -9.01 10.59
CA SER A 140 -0.68 -9.78 11.36
C SER A 140 0.56 -10.16 10.57
N LEU A 141 0.53 -9.98 9.24
CA LEU A 141 1.66 -10.25 8.36
C LEU A 141 2.63 -9.07 8.30
N THR A 142 3.91 -9.41 8.13
CA THR A 142 4.91 -8.49 7.58
C THR A 142 4.68 -8.32 6.07
N PRO A 143 5.11 -7.20 5.46
CA PRO A 143 5.05 -7.02 4.01
C PRO A 143 5.72 -8.17 3.23
N LYS A 144 6.83 -8.69 3.75
CA LYS A 144 7.52 -9.85 3.18
C LYS A 144 6.66 -11.11 3.22
N GLN A 145 6.04 -11.42 4.37
CA GLN A 145 5.17 -12.58 4.51
C GLN A 145 3.92 -12.47 3.64
N GLU A 146 3.31 -11.28 3.55
CA GLU A 146 2.20 -11.03 2.65
C GLU A 146 2.60 -11.34 1.20
N SER A 147 3.71 -10.76 0.74
CA SER A 147 4.26 -11.00 -0.61
C SER A 147 4.46 -12.50 -0.89
N ASP A 148 5.10 -13.21 0.04
CA ASP A 148 5.39 -14.65 -0.10
C ASP A 148 4.09 -15.47 -0.15
N GLN A 149 3.12 -15.14 0.70
CA GLN A 149 1.83 -15.82 0.74
C GLN A 149 0.98 -15.54 -0.50
N ILE A 150 0.94 -14.30 -0.97
CA ILE A 150 0.29 -13.92 -2.22
C ILE A 150 0.94 -14.67 -3.39
N ALA A 151 2.26 -14.68 -3.49
CA ALA A 151 2.98 -15.40 -4.54
C ALA A 151 2.70 -16.91 -4.50
N LYS A 152 2.65 -17.51 -3.30
CA LYS A 152 2.30 -18.92 -3.11
C LYS A 152 0.86 -19.20 -3.53
N GLN A 153 -0.08 -18.32 -3.18
CA GLN A 153 -1.48 -18.45 -3.57
C GLN A 153 -1.64 -18.30 -5.09
N PHE A 154 -0.96 -17.32 -5.68
CA PHE A 154 -1.01 -17.05 -7.12
C PHE A 154 -0.52 -18.25 -7.94
N ARG A 155 0.55 -18.93 -7.51
CA ARG A 155 1.06 -20.14 -8.20
C ARG A 155 0.06 -21.31 -8.23
N LYS A 156 -0.85 -21.39 -7.26
CA LYS A 156 -1.89 -22.45 -7.21
C LYS A 156 -3.06 -22.19 -8.16
N ILE A 157 -3.29 -20.93 -8.54
CA ILE A 157 -4.36 -20.54 -9.46
C ILE A 157 -4.04 -21.08 -10.86
N LYS A 158 -5.03 -21.61 -11.58
CA LYS A 158 -4.85 -22.13 -12.95
C LYS A 158 -4.33 -21.03 -13.90
N PRO A 159 -3.48 -21.35 -14.89
CA PRO A 159 -2.91 -20.35 -15.80
C PRO A 159 -3.93 -19.46 -16.51
N SER A 160 -5.05 -20.02 -16.95
CA SER A 160 -6.14 -19.27 -17.60
C SER A 160 -6.75 -18.23 -16.66
N VAL A 161 -7.00 -18.61 -15.41
CA VAL A 161 -7.57 -17.75 -14.37
C VAL A 161 -6.59 -16.63 -13.98
N ARG A 162 -5.28 -16.92 -13.93
CA ARG A 162 -4.26 -15.88 -13.72
C ARG A 162 -4.24 -14.84 -14.83
N LYS A 163 -4.35 -15.28 -16.09
CA LYS A 163 -4.38 -14.38 -17.25
C LYS A 163 -5.61 -13.46 -17.20
N GLU A 164 -6.76 -14.02 -16.85
CA GLU A 164 -8.01 -13.27 -16.66
C GLU A 164 -7.86 -12.19 -15.58
N LEU A 165 -7.34 -12.56 -14.40
CA LEU A 165 -7.04 -11.60 -13.33
C LEU A 165 -6.05 -10.52 -13.75
N MET A 166 -4.98 -10.87 -14.45
CA MET A 166 -3.99 -9.89 -14.93
C MET A 166 -4.59 -8.91 -15.94
N THR A 167 -5.43 -9.40 -16.86
CA THR A 167 -6.10 -8.55 -17.86
C THR A 167 -7.08 -7.58 -17.19
N ALA A 168 -7.81 -8.06 -16.18
CA ALA A 168 -8.68 -7.25 -15.34
C ALA A 168 -7.91 -6.16 -14.60
N MET A 169 -6.74 -6.48 -14.06
CA MET A 169 -5.85 -5.52 -13.37
C MET A 169 -5.30 -4.45 -14.33
N GLU A 170 -4.87 -4.85 -15.52
CA GLU A 170 -4.39 -3.92 -16.56
C GLU A 170 -5.51 -2.95 -16.97
N SER A 171 -6.72 -3.48 -17.16
CA SER A 171 -7.91 -2.68 -17.49
C SER A 171 -8.26 -1.68 -16.37
N ALA A 172 -8.12 -2.09 -15.10
CA ALA A 172 -8.36 -1.21 -13.96
C ALA A 172 -7.35 -0.06 -13.86
N SER A 173 -6.10 -0.28 -14.30
CA SER A 173 -5.04 0.72 -14.30
C SER A 173 -5.11 1.73 -15.44
N ALA A 174 -5.61 1.31 -16.61
CA ALA A 174 -5.75 2.16 -17.78
C ALA A 174 -6.86 3.22 -17.64
N ILE A 175 -7.72 3.11 -16.61
CA ILE A 175 -8.77 4.10 -16.31
C ILE A 175 -8.20 5.31 -15.52
N GLU A 176 -6.93 5.26 -15.10
CA GLU A 176 -6.28 6.32 -14.31
C GLU A 176 -5.44 7.32 -15.14
N GLU A 177 -5.29 7.09 -16.45
CA GLU A 177 -4.72 8.05 -17.41
C GLU A 177 -5.81 8.86 -18.12
#